data_AF-A0A7J5BP48-F1
#
_entry.id   AF-A0A7J5BP48-F1
#
_cell.length_a   1.000
_cell.length_b   1.000
_cell.length_c   1.000
_cell.angle_alpha   90.00
_cell.angle_beta   90.00
_cell.angle_gamma   90.00
#
_symmetry.space_group_name_H-M   'P 1'
#
loop_
_entity.id
_entity.type
_entity.pdbx_description
1 polymer ?
#
loop_
_entity_poly.entity_id
_entity_poly.type
_entity_poly.pdbx_seq_one_letter_code
_entity_poly.pdbx_strand_id
1 'polypeptide(L)'
;MELLAPYRSDVNRERQALQPVADHMRIPLETLWAEIVDDWERAGTAKANWLPTVFREGRALYTLEFPEGWWVDIAATETLTALDDLFADSWGTSVGLVTSQLTLQHITSDDRSITTAIATLLREYVTLEDETAPLGIEFPSKHGHPADGTGACWAYWMRGRDAGLTEGASVVRIDPIEATDPAYRAVLDFCKIRSR
;
A
#
# COMPACT_ATOMS: atom_id res chain seq x y z
N MET A 1 12.55 17.43 -17.03
CA MET A 1 12.82 16.12 -16.45
C MET A 1 12.24 15.09 -17.40
N GLU A 2 13.09 14.39 -18.16
CA GLU A 2 12.63 13.35 -19.07
C GLU A 2 12.41 12.05 -18.29
N LEU A 3 11.19 11.51 -18.37
CA LEU A 3 10.83 10.22 -17.81
C LEU A 3 11.01 9.16 -18.91
N LEU A 4 11.78 8.10 -18.62
CA LEU A 4 11.81 6.91 -19.47
C LEU A 4 10.49 6.16 -19.33
N ALA A 5 9.48 6.55 -20.10
CA ALA A 5 8.28 5.73 -20.29
C ALA A 5 8.63 4.63 -21.32
N PRO A 6 8.68 3.34 -20.95
CA PRO A 6 8.99 2.31 -21.91
C PRO A 6 7.78 2.09 -22.83
N TYR A 7 7.99 2.42 -24.10
CA TYR A 7 7.47 1.73 -25.29
C TYR A 7 6.01 1.27 -25.26
N ARG A 8 5.16 2.04 -25.96
CA ARG A 8 3.92 1.56 -26.58
C ARG A 8 4.24 0.44 -27.57
N SER A 9 3.60 -0.71 -27.42
CA SER A 9 3.49 -1.72 -28.48
C SER A 9 2.28 -2.63 -28.26
N ASP A 10 1.71 -3.03 -29.39
CA ASP A 10 0.42 -3.68 -29.67
C ASP A 10 -0.10 -4.81 -28.77
N VAL A 11 -1.41 -5.05 -28.93
CA VAL A 11 -2.33 -6.05 -28.36
C VAL A 11 -1.76 -7.46 -28.12
N ASN A 12 -0.66 -7.86 -28.75
CA ASN A 12 0.06 -9.11 -28.44
C ASN A 12 0.76 -9.12 -27.06
N ARG A 13 0.85 -7.98 -26.36
CA ARG A 13 1.49 -7.86 -25.04
C ARG A 13 0.61 -8.34 -23.87
N GLU A 14 -0.70 -8.49 -24.08
CA GLU A 14 -1.68 -8.82 -23.02
C GLU A 14 -1.43 -10.20 -22.39
N ARG A 15 -0.94 -11.16 -23.19
CA ARG A 15 -0.54 -12.48 -22.69
C ARG A 15 0.87 -12.46 -22.08
N GLN A 16 1.75 -11.54 -22.50
CA GLN A 16 3.17 -11.54 -22.09
C GLN A 16 3.40 -11.23 -20.60
N ALA A 17 2.48 -10.54 -19.92
CA ALA A 17 2.59 -10.32 -18.46
C ALA A 17 2.49 -11.63 -17.66
N LEU A 18 1.81 -12.64 -18.21
CA LEU A 18 1.69 -13.97 -17.63
C LEU A 18 2.76 -14.93 -18.15
N GLN A 19 3.58 -14.54 -19.13
CA GLN A 19 4.66 -15.36 -19.67
C GLN A 19 5.64 -15.83 -18.58
N PRO A 20 6.08 -15.00 -17.61
CA PRO A 20 6.95 -15.48 -16.54
C PRO A 20 6.32 -16.59 -15.68
N VAL A 21 4.99 -16.53 -15.48
CA VAL A 21 4.23 -17.54 -14.74
C VAL A 21 4.08 -18.81 -15.58
N ALA A 22 3.76 -18.68 -16.86
CA ALA A 22 3.68 -19.80 -17.80
C ALA A 22 5.02 -20.54 -17.92
N ASP A 23 6.13 -19.80 -18.02
CA ASP A 23 7.50 -20.33 -18.08
C ASP A 23 7.87 -21.04 -16.77
N HIS A 24 7.52 -20.46 -15.62
CA HIS A 24 7.71 -21.09 -14.31
C HIS A 24 6.93 -22.41 -14.20
N MET A 25 5.68 -22.43 -14.67
CA MET A 25 4.79 -23.59 -14.65
C MET A 25 5.10 -24.60 -15.77
N ARG A 26 5.97 -24.24 -16.73
CA ARG A 26 6.32 -25.03 -17.92
C ARG A 26 5.12 -25.42 -18.78
N ILE A 27 4.16 -24.51 -18.90
CA ILE A 27 2.97 -24.69 -19.75
C ILE A 27 2.92 -23.59 -20.81
N PRO A 28 2.28 -23.84 -21.98
CA PRO A 28 2.03 -22.78 -22.94
C PRO A 28 1.20 -21.65 -22.33
N LEU A 29 1.52 -20.42 -22.69
CA LEU A 29 0.81 -19.23 -22.20
C LEU A 29 -0.70 -19.26 -22.51
N GLU A 30 -1.08 -19.83 -23.65
CA GLU A 30 -2.50 -20.04 -24.00
C GLU A 30 -3.21 -21.00 -23.05
N THR A 31 -2.50 -22.02 -22.56
CA THR A 31 -3.02 -22.99 -21.59
C THR A 31 -3.23 -22.32 -20.24
N LEU A 32 -2.24 -21.57 -19.75
CA LEU A 32 -2.38 -20.80 -18.51
C LEU A 32 -3.55 -19.82 -18.59
N TRP A 33 -3.71 -19.13 -19.73
CA TRP A 33 -4.82 -18.20 -19.93
C TRP A 33 -6.17 -18.91 -19.92
N ALA A 34 -6.30 -20.06 -20.59
CA ALA A 34 -7.53 -20.84 -20.59
C ALA A 34 -7.90 -21.34 -19.19
N GLU A 35 -6.92 -21.75 -18.38
CA GLU A 35 -7.13 -22.17 -16.99
C GLU A 35 -7.60 -21.01 -16.10
N ILE A 36 -6.99 -19.83 -16.23
CA ILE A 36 -7.42 -18.62 -15.50
C ILE A 36 -8.86 -18.23 -15.86
N VAL A 37 -9.20 -18.30 -17.15
CA VAL A 37 -10.56 -18.01 -17.62
C VAL A 37 -11.55 -19.03 -17.07
N ASP A 38 -11.23 -20.32 -17.09
CA ASP A 38 -12.08 -21.39 -16.54
C ASP A 38 -12.25 -21.26 -15.02
N ASP A 39 -11.20 -20.89 -14.28
CA ASP A 39 -11.28 -20.59 -12.85
C ASP A 39 -12.20 -19.40 -12.56
N TRP A 40 -12.12 -18.33 -13.38
CA TRP A 40 -13.02 -17.18 -13.25
C TRP A 40 -14.47 -17.51 -13.59
N GLU A 41 -14.71 -18.33 -14.60
CA GLU A 41 -16.04 -18.83 -14.95
C GLU A 41 -16.62 -19.71 -13.82
N ARG A 42 -15.80 -20.61 -13.25
CA ARG A 42 -16.18 -21.44 -12.09
C ARG A 42 -16.43 -20.61 -10.82
N ALA A 43 -15.71 -19.51 -10.63
CA ALA A 43 -15.91 -18.58 -9.51
C ALA A 43 -17.20 -17.74 -9.61
N GLY A 44 -17.92 -17.80 -10.73
CA GLY A 44 -19.23 -17.15 -10.91
C GLY A 44 -19.20 -15.62 -10.97
N THR A 45 -18.01 -15.02 -10.96
CA THR A 45 -17.81 -13.59 -11.21
C THR A 45 -17.82 -13.31 -12.72
N ALA A 46 -18.35 -12.14 -13.10
CA ALA A 46 -18.53 -11.70 -14.48
C ALA A 46 -17.33 -12.05 -15.41
N LYS A 47 -17.65 -12.34 -16.69
CA LYS A 47 -16.73 -12.60 -17.82
C LYS A 47 -15.28 -12.16 -17.58
N ALA A 48 -14.31 -13.01 -17.92
CA ALA A 48 -12.89 -12.66 -17.93
C ALA A 48 -12.62 -11.21 -18.39
N ASN A 49 -11.74 -10.50 -17.67
CA ASN A 49 -11.44 -9.07 -17.83
C ASN A 49 -12.58 -8.10 -17.44
N TRP A 50 -13.51 -8.50 -16.56
CA TRP A 50 -14.50 -7.60 -15.98
C TRP A 50 -14.29 -7.38 -14.48
N LEU A 51 -14.25 -6.12 -14.07
CA LEU A 51 -14.34 -5.70 -12.68
C LEU A 51 -15.82 -5.56 -12.30
N PRO A 52 -16.34 -6.36 -11.35
CA PRO A 52 -17.74 -6.28 -10.94
C PRO A 52 -18.10 -4.89 -10.43
N THR A 53 -19.27 -4.37 -10.79
CA THR A 53 -19.74 -3.05 -10.34
C THR A 53 -19.76 -2.93 -8.81
N VAL A 54 -20.06 -4.03 -8.10
CA VAL A 54 -20.01 -4.09 -6.63
C VAL A 54 -18.62 -3.82 -6.05
N PHE A 55 -17.55 -4.04 -6.82
CA PHE A 55 -16.20 -3.65 -6.38
C PHE A 55 -16.09 -2.14 -6.22
N ARG A 56 -16.63 -1.40 -7.19
CA ARG A 56 -16.65 0.06 -7.24
C ARG A 56 -17.64 0.61 -6.22
N GLU A 57 -18.88 0.13 -6.23
CA GLU A 57 -19.94 0.60 -5.36
C GLU A 57 -19.70 0.29 -3.87
N GLY A 58 -18.96 -0.78 -3.58
CA GLY A 58 -18.56 -1.13 -2.22
C GLY A 58 -17.35 -0.34 -1.69
N ARG A 59 -16.79 0.61 -2.45
CA ARG A 59 -15.57 1.34 -2.10
C ARG A 59 -15.75 2.85 -2.31
N ALA A 60 -15.07 3.61 -1.46
CA ALA A 60 -15.03 5.06 -1.52
C ALA A 60 -13.66 5.55 -1.07
N LEU A 61 -13.30 6.76 -1.49
CA LEU A 61 -12.17 7.50 -0.94
C LEU A 61 -12.66 8.23 0.32
N TYR A 62 -12.00 7.97 1.44
CA TYR A 62 -12.32 8.60 2.71
C TYR A 62 -11.29 9.69 2.97
N THR A 63 -11.77 10.91 3.17
CA THR A 63 -10.94 12.00 3.71
C THR A 63 -11.10 11.99 5.22
N LEU A 64 -9.97 11.82 5.92
CA LEU A 64 -9.90 11.79 7.36
C LEU A 64 -9.36 13.12 7.89
N GLU A 65 -9.88 13.55 9.02
CA GLU A 65 -9.29 14.60 9.84
C GLU A 65 -8.79 13.96 11.15
N PHE A 66 -7.60 14.38 11.58
CA PHE A 66 -6.95 13.90 12.79
C PHE A 66 -6.88 15.03 13.82
N PRO A 67 -6.87 14.71 15.13
CA PRO A 67 -6.66 15.73 16.15
C PRO A 67 -5.27 16.38 16.01
N GLU A 68 -5.09 17.53 16.65
CA GLU A 68 -3.77 18.15 16.74
C GLU A 68 -2.80 17.24 17.50
N GLY A 69 -1.56 17.14 17.01
CA GLY A 69 -0.52 16.32 17.61
C GLY A 69 0.60 16.02 16.63
N TRP A 70 1.60 15.29 17.12
CA TRP A 70 2.81 14.99 16.37
C TRP A 70 2.78 13.60 15.74
N TRP A 71 3.33 13.51 14.53
CA TRP A 71 3.63 12.26 13.84
C TRP A 71 5.12 11.98 13.94
N VAL A 72 5.49 10.72 14.10
CA VAL A 72 6.90 10.32 14.08
C VAL A 72 7.31 9.99 12.65
N ASP A 73 8.20 10.79 12.07
CA ASP A 73 8.85 10.45 10.79
C ASP A 73 9.85 9.31 11.03
N ILE A 74 9.49 8.11 10.58
CA ILE A 74 10.34 6.91 10.73
C ILE A 74 11.36 6.75 9.60
N ALA A 75 11.38 7.67 8.63
CA ALA A 75 12.39 7.74 7.58
C ALA A 75 13.48 8.79 7.88
N ALA A 76 13.28 9.66 8.86
CA ALA A 76 14.30 10.58 9.33
C ALA A 76 15.54 9.82 9.84
N THR A 77 16.73 10.33 9.50
CA THR A 77 18.01 9.68 9.85
C THR A 77 18.18 9.56 11.36
N GLU A 78 17.74 10.57 12.09
CA GLU A 78 17.75 10.66 13.54
C GLU A 78 16.85 9.59 14.15
N THR A 79 15.65 9.40 13.61
CA THR A 79 14.72 8.35 14.06
C THR A 79 15.29 6.96 13.79
N LEU A 80 15.83 6.72 12.58
CA LEU A 80 16.43 5.44 12.24
C LEU A 80 17.61 5.08 13.16
N THR A 81 18.47 6.06 13.44
CA THR A 81 19.61 5.89 14.34
C THR A 81 19.14 5.59 15.77
N ALA A 82 18.16 6.34 16.27
CA ALA A 82 17.58 6.10 17.60
C ALA A 82 16.92 4.72 17.71
N LEU A 83 16.23 4.27 16.66
CA LEU A 83 15.60 2.95 16.61
C LEU A 83 16.66 1.83 16.66
N ASP A 84 17.76 1.97 15.91
CA ASP A 84 18.87 1.01 15.94
C ASP A 84 19.54 0.96 17.33
N ASP A 85 19.75 2.10 17.98
CA ASP A 85 20.38 2.17 19.30
C ASP A 85 19.49 1.57 20.41
N LEU A 86 18.18 1.80 20.34
CA LEU A 86 17.23 1.37 21.37
C LEU A 86 16.77 -0.10 21.21
N PHE A 87 16.73 -0.61 19.98
CA PHE A 87 16.09 -1.88 19.65
C PHE A 87 16.94 -2.77 18.73
N ALA A 88 18.26 -2.70 18.84
CA ALA A 88 19.20 -3.53 18.09
C ALA A 88 18.73 -5.01 18.04
N ASP A 89 18.85 -5.62 16.86
CA ASP A 89 18.49 -7.02 16.57
C ASP A 89 16.99 -7.40 16.73
N SER A 90 16.08 -6.42 16.87
CA SER A 90 14.64 -6.69 17.11
C SER A 90 13.76 -6.65 15.85
N TRP A 91 14.35 -6.41 14.67
CA TRP A 91 13.59 -6.18 13.45
C TRP A 91 13.28 -7.46 12.69
N GLY A 92 12.13 -8.07 12.99
CA GLY A 92 11.60 -9.20 12.24
C GLY A 92 11.12 -8.80 10.84
N THR A 93 11.49 -9.60 9.85
CA THR A 93 11.00 -9.56 8.47
C THR A 93 10.33 -10.88 8.10
N SER A 94 9.57 -10.89 7.01
CA SER A 94 9.00 -12.11 6.42
C SER A 94 10.05 -13.16 6.00
N VAL A 95 11.31 -12.75 5.85
CA VAL A 95 12.43 -13.62 5.41
C VAL A 95 13.50 -13.85 6.49
N GLY A 96 13.31 -13.34 7.71
CA GLY A 96 14.26 -13.47 8.80
C GLY A 96 14.45 -12.18 9.59
N LEU A 97 15.51 -12.08 10.38
CA LEU A 97 15.83 -10.86 11.13
C LEU A 97 16.67 -9.91 10.28
N VAL A 98 16.42 -8.61 10.39
CA VAL A 98 17.37 -7.60 9.92
C VAL A 98 18.56 -7.60 10.88
N THR A 99 19.71 -8.02 10.39
CA THR A 99 20.98 -8.04 11.14
C THR A 99 21.90 -6.87 10.79
N SER A 100 21.46 -5.99 9.89
CA SER A 100 22.13 -4.74 9.53
C SER A 100 21.43 -3.55 10.18
N GLN A 101 22.07 -2.39 10.14
CA GLN A 101 21.42 -1.12 10.49
C GLN A 101 20.12 -0.91 9.70
N LEU A 102 19.12 -0.34 10.35
CA LEU A 102 17.87 0.05 9.74
C LEU A 102 18.13 1.19 8.74
N THR A 103 17.45 1.13 7.59
CA THR A 103 17.67 2.08 6.50
C THR A 103 16.35 2.41 5.84
N LEU A 104 16.33 3.48 5.05
CA LEU A 104 15.16 3.87 4.26
C LEU A 104 14.66 2.74 3.34
N GLN A 105 15.56 1.87 2.85
CA GLN A 105 15.19 0.72 2.04
C GLN A 105 14.27 -0.23 2.81
N HIS A 106 14.53 -0.46 4.09
CA HIS A 106 13.70 -1.31 4.93
C HIS A 106 12.29 -0.72 5.11
N ILE A 107 12.21 0.59 5.39
CA ILE A 107 10.94 1.32 5.56
C ILE A 107 10.09 1.33 4.29
N THR A 108 10.75 1.51 3.14
CA THR A 108 10.09 1.60 1.83
C THR A 108 9.91 0.24 1.14
N SER A 109 10.35 -0.86 1.77
CA SER A 109 10.23 -2.20 1.19
C SER A 109 8.78 -2.66 1.06
N ASP A 110 8.57 -3.75 0.32
CA ASP A 110 7.27 -4.44 0.26
C ASP A 110 6.92 -5.20 1.54
N ASP A 111 7.92 -5.44 2.38
CA ASP A 111 7.73 -6.14 3.63
C ASP A 111 7.25 -5.17 4.73
N ARG A 112 5.96 -5.22 5.01
CA ARG A 112 5.32 -4.35 6.01
C ARG A 112 5.51 -4.81 7.45
N SER A 113 6.14 -5.97 7.68
CA SER A 113 6.44 -6.43 9.03
C SER A 113 7.38 -5.47 9.76
N ILE A 114 8.39 -4.92 9.09
CA ILE A 114 9.32 -3.94 9.67
C ILE A 114 8.59 -2.68 10.09
N THR A 115 7.84 -2.04 9.17
CA THR A 115 7.11 -0.81 9.48
C THR A 115 6.06 -1.03 10.58
N THR A 116 5.45 -2.21 10.64
CA THR A 116 4.50 -2.59 11.70
C THR A 116 5.20 -2.78 13.05
N ALA A 117 6.37 -3.42 13.06
CA ALA A 117 7.17 -3.62 14.27
C ALA A 117 7.64 -2.27 14.84
N ILE A 118 8.16 -1.39 13.98
CA ILE A 118 8.54 -0.01 14.36
C ILE A 118 7.32 0.74 14.92
N ALA A 119 6.19 0.74 14.20
CA ALA A 119 4.97 1.40 14.67
C ALA A 119 4.48 0.84 16.03
N THR A 120 4.66 -0.45 16.27
CA THR A 120 4.27 -1.10 17.54
C THR A 120 5.19 -0.65 18.68
N LEU A 121 6.50 -0.68 18.48
CA LEU A 121 7.47 -0.24 19.49
C LEU A 121 7.30 1.24 19.82
N LEU A 122 7.19 2.10 18.79
CA LEU A 122 6.97 3.52 19.00
C LEU A 122 5.66 3.80 19.74
N ARG A 123 4.61 3.00 19.49
CA ARG A 123 3.33 3.12 20.21
C ARG A 123 3.48 2.82 21.70
N GLU A 124 4.29 1.83 22.05
CA GLU A 124 4.41 1.30 23.42
C GLU A 124 5.43 2.07 24.27
N TYR A 125 6.53 2.52 23.67
CA TYR A 125 7.70 2.99 24.42
C TYR A 125 8.02 4.47 24.24
N VAL A 126 7.42 5.16 23.26
CA VAL A 126 7.76 6.57 22.99
C VAL A 126 6.71 7.50 23.59
N THR A 127 7.20 8.44 24.39
CA THR A 127 6.50 9.64 24.83
C THR A 127 7.32 10.84 24.37
N LEU A 128 6.65 11.89 23.91
CA LEU A 128 7.30 13.10 23.41
C LEU A 128 7.78 13.99 24.57
N GLU A 129 8.59 15.00 24.27
CA GLU A 129 9.12 15.92 25.27
C GLU A 129 8.04 16.71 26.02
N ASP A 130 6.88 16.92 25.39
CA ASP A 130 5.71 17.56 25.98
C ASP A 130 4.83 16.59 26.80
N GLU A 131 5.35 15.39 27.09
CA GLU A 131 4.68 14.30 27.79
C GLU A 131 3.46 13.73 27.04
N THR A 132 3.23 14.14 25.78
CA THR A 132 2.15 13.59 24.96
C THR A 132 2.60 12.33 24.22
N ALA A 133 1.60 11.53 23.81
CA ALA A 133 1.84 10.41 22.91
C ALA A 133 1.75 10.89 21.45
N PRO A 134 2.61 10.39 20.55
CA PRO A 134 2.46 10.68 19.13
C PRO A 134 1.15 10.09 18.57
N LEU A 135 0.61 10.72 17.53
CA LEU A 135 -0.61 10.28 16.84
C LEU A 135 -0.38 8.98 16.06
N GLY A 136 0.82 8.81 15.54
CA GLY A 136 1.16 7.74 14.62
C GLY A 136 2.56 7.90 14.05
N ILE A 137 2.81 7.15 12.99
CA ILE A 137 4.03 7.26 12.20
C ILE A 137 3.72 7.82 10.81
N GLU A 138 4.69 8.51 10.23
CA GLU A 138 4.72 8.88 8.82
C GLU A 138 5.98 8.37 8.13
N PHE A 139 5.88 8.05 6.86
CA PHE A 139 6.99 7.56 6.05
C PHE A 139 6.74 7.76 4.55
N PRO A 140 7.78 7.86 3.72
CA PRO A 140 7.62 8.06 2.29
C PRO A 140 7.14 6.79 1.59
N SER A 141 6.36 6.97 0.53
CA SER A 141 6.00 5.93 -0.42
C SER A 141 7.21 5.55 -1.26
N LYS A 142 7.39 4.25 -1.48
CA LYS A 142 8.39 3.71 -2.42
C LYS A 142 8.16 4.13 -3.87
N HIS A 143 6.95 4.59 -4.18
CA HIS A 143 6.56 5.04 -5.53
C HIS A 143 6.80 6.54 -5.74
N GLY A 144 7.39 7.23 -4.77
CA GLY A 144 7.63 8.67 -4.82
C GLY A 144 6.36 9.49 -4.58
N HIS A 145 6.43 10.77 -4.94
CA HIS A 145 5.35 11.73 -4.76
C HIS A 145 4.60 11.99 -6.09
N PRO A 146 3.25 11.94 -6.10
CA PRO A 146 2.48 12.35 -7.26
C PRO A 146 2.58 13.88 -7.48
N ALA A 147 2.13 14.36 -8.64
CA ALA A 147 2.21 15.80 -8.98
C ALA A 147 1.46 16.70 -7.98
N ASP A 148 0.34 16.22 -7.45
CA ASP A 148 -0.55 16.95 -6.55
C ASP A 148 -0.58 16.37 -5.13
N GLY A 149 0.48 15.67 -4.70
CA GLY A 149 0.51 15.06 -3.38
C GLY A 149 1.90 14.86 -2.82
N THR A 150 1.96 14.50 -1.55
CA THR A 150 3.22 14.39 -0.79
C THR A 150 3.94 13.08 -1.05
N GLY A 151 3.22 12.03 -1.48
CA GLY A 151 3.75 10.67 -1.51
C GLY A 151 4.04 10.11 -0.12
N ALA A 152 3.50 10.72 0.94
CA ALA A 152 3.63 10.22 2.29
C ALA A 152 2.56 9.16 2.58
N CYS A 153 2.94 8.21 3.43
CA CYS A 153 2.10 7.20 4.03
C CYS A 153 2.02 7.50 5.52
N TRP A 154 0.85 7.29 6.10
CA TRP A 154 0.62 7.48 7.54
C TRP A 154 0.04 6.21 8.13
N ALA A 155 0.43 5.90 9.36
CA ALA A 155 -0.26 4.90 10.18
C ALA A 155 -0.67 5.54 11.50
N TYR A 156 -1.98 5.69 11.68
CA TYR A 156 -2.59 6.28 12.86
C TYR A 156 -2.89 5.21 13.90
N TRP A 157 -2.63 5.52 15.17
CA TRP A 157 -2.99 4.63 16.26
C TRP A 157 -4.31 5.06 16.90
N MET A 158 -5.32 4.21 16.78
CA MET A 158 -6.67 4.45 17.31
C MET A 158 -6.76 4.22 18.84
N ARG A 159 -5.99 5.00 19.62
CA ARG A 159 -5.91 4.83 21.08
C ARG A 159 -7.25 5.05 21.77
N GLY A 160 -8.07 5.95 21.24
CA GLY A 160 -9.42 6.17 21.77
C GLY A 160 -10.21 4.86 21.70
N ARG A 161 -10.25 4.25 20.53
CA ARG A 161 -10.92 2.97 20.29
C ARG A 161 -10.34 1.83 21.14
N ASP A 162 -9.02 1.75 21.25
CA ASP A 162 -8.34 0.73 22.06
C ASP A 162 -8.71 0.85 23.55
N ALA A 163 -8.91 2.07 24.05
CA ALA A 163 -9.36 2.35 25.42
C ALA A 163 -10.89 2.27 25.61
N GLY A 164 -11.66 1.94 24.57
CA GLY A 164 -13.12 1.94 24.60
C GLY A 164 -13.75 3.34 24.63
N LEU A 165 -12.99 4.36 24.23
CA LEU A 165 -13.38 5.76 24.12
C LEU A 165 -13.71 6.13 22.66
N THR A 166 -14.22 7.35 22.47
CA THR A 166 -14.43 7.90 21.13
C THR A 166 -13.07 8.21 20.48
N GLU A 167 -12.93 7.89 19.20
CA GLU A 167 -11.70 8.17 18.46
C GLU A 167 -11.60 9.64 18.08
N GLY A 168 -10.38 10.19 18.14
CA GLY A 168 -10.14 11.59 17.74
C GLY A 168 -10.17 11.78 16.23
N ALA A 169 -9.77 10.77 15.47
CA ALA A 169 -9.87 10.79 14.01
C ALA A 169 -11.32 10.66 13.54
N SER A 170 -11.71 11.47 12.56
CA SER A 170 -13.06 11.47 12.01
C SER A 170 -13.05 11.47 10.49
N VAL A 171 -14.12 10.93 9.90
CA VAL A 171 -14.33 10.98 8.44
C VAL A 171 -15.03 12.30 8.12
N VAL A 172 -14.38 13.16 7.34
CA VAL A 172 -14.94 14.47 6.93
C VAL A 172 -15.52 14.46 5.53
N ARG A 173 -15.08 13.53 4.68
CA ARG A 173 -15.63 13.36 3.32
C ARG A 173 -15.54 11.91 2.89
N ILE A 174 -16.55 11.48 2.13
CA ILE A 174 -16.63 10.16 1.51
C ILE A 174 -16.95 10.40 0.04
N ASP A 175 -15.96 10.17 -0.82
CA ASP A 175 -16.09 10.34 -2.27
C ASP A 175 -16.25 8.95 -2.91
N PRO A 176 -17.39 8.63 -3.53
CA PRO A 176 -17.56 7.37 -4.23
C PRO A 176 -16.60 7.27 -5.42
N ILE A 177 -16.21 6.05 -5.78
CA ILE A 177 -15.43 5.83 -7.01
C ILE A 177 -16.41 5.84 -8.19
N GLU A 178 -16.46 6.95 -8.94
CA GLU A 178 -17.35 7.05 -10.08
C GLU A 178 -16.82 6.31 -11.31
N ALA A 179 -17.72 5.81 -12.16
CA ALA A 179 -17.31 5.19 -13.44
C ALA A 179 -16.59 6.18 -14.39
N THR A 180 -16.76 7.48 -14.13
CA THR A 180 -16.09 8.57 -14.83
C THR A 180 -14.78 9.00 -14.19
N ASP A 181 -14.41 8.45 -13.03
CA ASP A 181 -13.20 8.85 -12.30
C ASP A 181 -11.94 8.63 -13.17
N PRO A 182 -11.08 9.65 -13.34
CA PRO A 182 -9.90 9.55 -14.18
C PRO A 182 -8.89 8.48 -13.73
N ALA A 183 -8.67 8.34 -12.43
CA ALA A 183 -7.75 7.35 -11.88
C ALA A 183 -8.31 5.94 -12.07
N TYR A 184 -9.62 5.78 -11.84
CA TYR A 184 -10.32 4.52 -12.10
C TYR A 184 -10.21 4.12 -13.57
N ARG A 185 -10.48 5.03 -14.50
CA ARG A 185 -10.33 4.79 -15.95
C ARG A 185 -8.90 4.49 -16.34
N ALA A 186 -7.93 5.22 -15.79
CA ALA A 186 -6.52 4.98 -16.05
C ALA A 186 -6.10 3.57 -15.62
N VAL A 187 -6.57 3.08 -14.47
CA VAL A 187 -6.31 1.71 -14.01
C VAL A 187 -7.02 0.69 -14.89
N LEU A 188 -8.28 0.91 -15.27
CA LEU A 188 -9.00 0.03 -16.20
C LEU A 188 -8.24 -0.08 -17.54
N ASP A 189 -7.78 1.04 -18.08
CA ASP A 189 -7.03 1.09 -19.35
C ASP A 189 -5.64 0.47 -19.23
N PHE A 190 -4.96 0.66 -18.10
CA PHE A 190 -3.63 0.11 -17.83
C PHE A 190 -3.69 -1.40 -17.64
N CYS A 191 -4.62 -1.88 -16.80
CA CYS A 191 -4.84 -3.30 -16.53
C CYS A 191 -5.63 -4.02 -17.63
N LYS A 192 -6.16 -3.29 -18.63
CA LYS A 192 -7.02 -3.82 -19.71
C LYS A 192 -8.28 -4.52 -19.19
N ILE A 193 -8.86 -3.98 -18.11
CA ILE A 193 -10.07 -4.50 -17.48
C ILE A 193 -11.26 -3.59 -17.85
N ARG A 194 -12.44 -4.16 -18.04
CA ARG A 194 -13.69 -3.42 -18.28
C ARG A 194 -14.51 -3.36 -16.98
N SER A 195 -15.33 -2.33 -16.83
CA SER A 195 -16.33 -2.29 -15.76
C SER A 195 -17.69 -1.85 -16.30
N ARG A 196 -18.76 -2.20 -15.59
CA ARG A 196 -20.15 -1.85 -15.93
C ARG A 196 -20.64 -0.70 -15.06
#